data_AF-A0A6C7H2J3-F1
#
_entry.id   AF-A0A6C7H2J3-F1
#
_cell.length_a   1.000
_cell.length_b   1.000
_cell.length_c   1.000
_cell.angle_alpha   90.00
_cell.angle_beta   90.00
_cell.angle_gamma   90.00
#
_symmetry.space_group_name_H-M   'P 1'
#
loop_
_entity.id
_entity.type
_entity.pdbx_description
1 polymer ?
#
loop_
_entity_poly.entity_id
_entity_poly.type
_entity_poly.pdbx_seq_one_letter_code
_entity_poly.pdbx_strand_id
1 'polypeptide(L)'
;MCIAQYIYVRLTVNLPTPETYDELQRAYDFFNEKLFSNELPPCLITLQREKRTYGYCSFKRFVGRESGYTVDEIAMNPVYFSIRTIKATLSTLVHEMVHQWQFHFGEPGRRGYHNKQWAARMERVGLMPSDTGEPGGRKVGQSMTHYIIAGGPFDMACDELLTGHFRLSWMDRFPPYQPKPGAVLSPTGKGYIDDEEDDSEHEQEVEEGRDPVELAATVPVAPPLSRRGLRSRHPGKRPPGCKAQRRFAHALFVVAAGPCSLPAGCHTPV
;
A
#
# COMPACT_ATOMS: atom_id res chain seq x y z
N MET A 1 40.95 29.69 23.07
CA MET A 1 40.15 28.47 23.30
C MET A 1 39.23 28.28 22.11
N CYS A 2 39.44 27.18 21.38
CA CYS A 2 39.13 27.06 19.96
C CYS A 2 37.73 26.47 19.71
N ILE A 3 37.00 27.07 18.78
CA ILE A 3 35.69 26.64 18.24
C ILE A 3 35.79 25.26 17.53
N ALA A 4 37.00 24.72 17.38
CA ALA A 4 37.31 23.46 16.71
C ALA A 4 36.91 22.18 17.47
N GLN A 5 36.43 22.26 18.72
CA GLN A 5 36.00 21.08 19.49
C GLN A 5 34.49 20.76 19.38
N TYR A 6 33.72 21.57 18.67
CA TYR A 6 32.30 21.28 18.37
C TYR A 6 32.09 20.57 17.02
N ILE A 7 33.18 20.31 16.30
CA ILE A 7 33.19 19.61 15.02
C ILE A 7 33.92 18.29 15.26
N TYR A 8 33.36 17.17 14.79
CA TYR A 8 33.91 15.79 14.83
C TYR A 8 33.51 14.81 15.94
N VAL A 9 32.31 14.95 16.51
CA VAL A 9 31.53 13.74 16.86
C VAL A 9 30.07 13.94 16.44
N ARG A 10 29.83 14.16 15.14
CA ARG A 10 28.56 13.70 14.57
C ARG A 10 28.66 12.18 14.54
N LEU A 11 28.26 11.53 15.62
CA LEU A 11 27.56 10.26 15.48
C LEU A 11 26.49 10.54 14.42
N THR A 12 26.62 9.96 13.24
CA THR A 12 25.55 9.99 12.24
C THR A 12 24.32 9.43 12.94
N VAL A 13 23.42 10.32 13.36
CA VAL A 13 22.10 9.90 13.82
C VAL A 13 21.44 9.36 12.57
N ASN A 14 21.39 8.03 12.45
CA ASN A 14 20.62 7.39 11.38
C ASN A 14 19.18 7.85 11.55
N LEU A 15 18.68 8.63 10.59
CA LEU A 15 17.30 9.08 10.58
C LEU A 15 16.47 7.92 10.03
N PRO A 16 15.55 7.32 10.81
CA PRO A 16 14.88 6.09 10.42
C PRO A 16 14.15 6.19 9.08
N THR A 17 13.50 7.32 8.82
CA THR A 17 12.73 7.55 7.60
C THR A 17 13.62 7.60 6.35
N PRO A 18 14.61 8.50 6.23
CA PRO A 18 15.58 8.46 5.12
C PRO A 18 16.27 7.10 4.99
N GLU A 19 16.73 6.51 6.08
CA GLU A 19 17.41 5.20 6.05
C GLU A 19 16.53 4.11 5.43
N THR A 20 15.26 4.02 5.84
CA THR A 20 14.32 3.04 5.31
C THR A 20 14.08 3.24 3.80
N TYR A 21 13.84 4.48 3.37
CA TYR A 21 13.56 4.75 1.96
C TYR A 21 14.82 4.62 1.09
N ASP A 22 16.01 4.94 1.61
CA ASP A 22 17.28 4.69 0.92
C ASP A 22 17.53 3.19 0.74
N GLU A 23 17.23 2.36 1.75
CA GLU A 23 17.32 0.89 1.64
C GLU A 23 16.36 0.35 0.58
N LEU A 24 15.09 0.78 0.61
CA LEU A 24 14.10 0.35 -0.38
C LEU A 24 14.45 0.81 -1.80
N GLN A 25 14.92 2.05 -1.95
CA GLN A 25 15.37 2.60 -3.23
C GLN A 25 16.57 1.83 -3.78
N ARG A 26 17.58 1.56 -2.95
CA ARG A 26 18.75 0.75 -3.34
C ARG A 26 18.34 -0.64 -3.82
N ALA A 27 17.39 -1.30 -3.14
CA ALA A 27 16.89 -2.59 -3.57
C ALA A 27 16.19 -2.51 -4.94
N TYR A 28 15.31 -1.51 -5.12
CA TYR A 28 14.61 -1.29 -6.39
C TYR A 28 15.59 -1.07 -7.54
N ASP A 29 16.54 -0.13 -7.39
CA ASP A 29 17.52 0.20 -8.43
C ASP A 29 18.38 -1.01 -8.78
N PHE A 30 18.85 -1.74 -7.77
CA PHE A 30 19.65 -2.94 -7.96
C PHE A 30 18.89 -4.03 -8.74
N PHE A 31 17.64 -4.30 -8.39
CA PHE A 31 16.86 -5.29 -9.13
C PHE A 31 16.45 -4.80 -10.52
N ASN A 32 16.19 -3.50 -10.70
CA ASN A 32 15.89 -2.93 -12.01
C ASN A 32 17.09 -3.13 -12.95
N GLU A 33 18.30 -2.86 -12.47
CA GLU A 33 19.54 -3.12 -13.21
C GLU A 33 19.68 -4.61 -13.55
N LYS A 34 19.62 -5.49 -12.54
CA LYS A 34 19.97 -6.91 -12.67
C LYS A 34 18.91 -7.75 -13.39
N LEU A 35 17.64 -7.43 -13.20
CA LEU A 35 16.52 -8.27 -13.63
C LEU A 35 15.65 -7.62 -14.72
N PHE A 36 15.78 -6.31 -14.90
CA PHE A 36 14.97 -5.54 -15.85
C PHE A 36 15.78 -4.67 -16.81
N SER A 37 17.11 -4.80 -16.85
CA SER A 37 17.97 -4.03 -17.77
C SER A 37 17.79 -2.51 -17.66
N ASN A 38 17.45 -2.02 -16.45
CA ASN A 38 17.11 -0.62 -16.18
C ASN A 38 15.93 -0.08 -17.02
N GLU A 39 15.01 -0.95 -17.47
CA GLU A 39 13.87 -0.52 -18.28
C GLU A 39 12.71 0.07 -17.45
N LEU A 40 12.62 -0.24 -16.15
CA LEU A 40 11.48 0.21 -15.35
C LEU A 40 11.56 1.71 -15.01
N PRO A 41 10.44 2.45 -15.15
CA PRO A 41 10.39 3.85 -14.76
C PRO A 41 10.40 4.00 -13.23
N PRO A 42 10.92 5.12 -12.69
CA PRO A 42 10.89 5.37 -11.27
C PRO A 42 9.45 5.38 -10.72
N CYS A 43 9.28 4.85 -9.51
CA CYS A 43 8.01 4.82 -8.79
C CYS A 43 8.16 5.40 -7.38
N LEU A 44 7.04 5.72 -6.74
CA LEU A 44 7.02 5.98 -5.31
C LEU A 44 6.89 4.66 -4.55
N ILE A 45 7.91 4.32 -3.77
CA ILE A 45 7.84 3.20 -2.84
C ILE A 45 7.16 3.69 -1.56
N THR A 46 6.14 2.98 -1.09
CA THR A 46 5.41 3.33 0.13
C THR A 46 5.37 2.15 1.11
N LEU A 47 5.23 2.44 2.40
CA LEU A 47 4.96 1.43 3.42
C LEU A 47 3.49 1.47 3.81
N GLN A 48 2.75 0.40 3.49
CA GLN A 48 1.30 0.33 3.67
C GLN A 48 0.92 -0.85 4.55
N ARG A 49 0.11 -0.61 5.58
CA ARG A 49 -0.41 -1.66 6.48
C ARG A 49 -1.76 -2.13 5.97
N GLU A 50 -1.72 -2.94 4.92
CA GLU A 50 -2.92 -3.52 4.33
C GLU A 50 -3.14 -4.95 4.83
N LYS A 51 -4.40 -5.34 5.05
CA LYS A 51 -4.68 -6.71 5.49
C LYS A 51 -4.42 -7.67 4.34
N ARG A 52 -3.91 -8.88 4.66
CA ARG A 52 -3.82 -10.01 3.72
C ARG A 52 -3.02 -9.74 2.42
N THR A 53 -2.06 -8.80 2.40
CA THR A 53 -1.10 -8.68 1.29
C THR A 53 0.31 -8.32 1.76
N TYR A 54 1.33 -8.85 1.08
CA TYR A 54 2.73 -8.49 1.31
C TYR A 54 3.15 -7.17 0.63
N GLY A 55 2.44 -6.77 -0.42
CA GLY A 55 2.69 -5.58 -1.21
C GLY A 55 1.68 -5.44 -2.35
N TYR A 56 1.71 -4.33 -3.06
CA TYR A 56 0.91 -4.14 -4.29
C TYR A 56 1.51 -3.04 -5.17
N CYS A 57 1.25 -3.13 -6.48
CA CYS A 57 1.55 -2.08 -7.44
C CYS A 57 0.28 -1.30 -7.82
N SER A 58 0.33 0.04 -7.81
CA SER A 58 -0.75 0.92 -8.28
C SER A 58 -0.25 1.85 -9.37
N PHE A 59 -0.80 1.72 -10.57
CA PHE A 59 -0.29 2.43 -11.75
C PHE A 59 -0.77 3.88 -11.80
N LYS A 60 0.13 4.82 -12.15
CA LYS A 60 -0.16 6.27 -12.27
C LYS A 60 -0.86 6.85 -11.03
N ARG A 61 -0.54 6.31 -9.85
CA ARG A 61 -1.25 6.59 -8.60
C ARG A 61 -1.00 8.01 -8.09
N PHE A 62 0.23 8.48 -8.20
CA PHE A 62 0.65 9.78 -7.69
C PHE A 62 0.89 10.76 -8.83
N VAL A 63 0.69 12.04 -8.56
CA VAL A 63 0.90 13.13 -9.52
C VAL A 63 1.79 14.22 -8.90
N GLY A 64 2.81 14.65 -9.66
CA GLY A 64 3.64 15.79 -9.29
C GLY A 64 2.83 17.08 -9.35
N ARG A 65 2.79 17.84 -8.25
CA ARG A 65 1.95 19.05 -8.14
C ARG A 65 2.27 20.11 -9.20
N GLU A 66 3.54 20.29 -9.51
CA GLU A 66 4.02 21.30 -10.47
C GLU A 66 4.12 20.74 -11.89
N SER A 67 4.64 19.52 -12.05
CA SER A 67 4.86 18.92 -13.36
C SER A 67 3.60 18.28 -13.97
N GLY A 68 2.62 17.91 -13.15
CA GLY A 68 1.47 17.11 -13.57
C GLY A 68 1.83 15.67 -13.99
N TYR A 69 3.10 15.27 -13.91
CA TYR A 69 3.55 13.94 -14.28
C TYR A 69 3.07 12.90 -13.26
N THR A 70 2.54 11.77 -13.75
CA THR A 70 2.10 10.66 -12.91
C THR A 70 3.18 9.61 -12.76
N VAL A 71 3.34 9.09 -11.54
CA VAL A 71 4.21 7.93 -11.24
C VAL A 71 3.41 6.79 -10.61
N ASP A 72 3.91 5.58 -10.78
CA ASP A 72 3.36 4.40 -10.12
C ASP A 72 3.70 4.39 -8.63
N GLU A 73 2.95 3.59 -7.88
CA GLU A 73 3.24 3.21 -6.50
C GLU A 73 3.63 1.74 -6.45
N ILE A 74 4.70 1.43 -5.71
CA ILE A 74 4.94 0.08 -5.20
C ILE A 74 4.86 0.14 -3.68
N ALA A 75 3.78 -0.41 -3.13
CA ALA A 75 3.55 -0.48 -1.70
C ALA A 75 4.15 -1.78 -1.15
N MET A 76 4.93 -1.68 -0.09
CA MET A 76 5.47 -2.81 0.69
C MET A 76 4.80 -2.84 2.07
N ASN A 77 4.49 -4.04 2.57
CA ASN A 77 3.81 -4.16 3.86
C ASN A 77 4.80 -4.46 5.01
N PRO A 78 5.12 -3.46 5.87
CA PRO A 78 6.13 -3.62 6.92
C PRO A 78 5.70 -4.58 8.04
N VAL A 79 4.40 -4.92 8.14
CA VAL A 79 3.86 -5.82 9.17
C VAL A 79 4.44 -7.24 9.03
N TYR A 80 4.90 -7.61 7.84
CA TYR A 80 5.49 -8.92 7.57
C TYR A 80 7.01 -8.96 7.62
N PHE A 81 7.69 -7.82 7.73
CA PHE A 81 9.17 -7.77 7.67
C PHE A 81 9.83 -8.51 8.83
N SER A 82 9.17 -8.60 10.00
CA SER A 82 9.68 -9.30 11.18
C SER A 82 9.50 -10.82 11.14
N ILE A 83 8.65 -11.34 10.24
CA ILE A 83 8.32 -12.77 10.15
C ILE A 83 8.67 -13.38 8.78
N ARG A 84 9.34 -12.62 7.92
CA ARG A 84 9.88 -13.07 6.63
C ARG A 84 11.37 -12.79 6.58
N THR A 85 12.11 -13.62 5.85
CA THR A 85 13.52 -13.30 5.57
C THR A 85 13.60 -12.06 4.67
N ILE A 86 14.72 -11.33 4.71
CA ILE A 86 14.93 -10.17 3.81
C ILE A 86 14.78 -10.61 2.35
N LYS A 87 15.37 -11.75 1.97
CA LYS A 87 15.23 -12.33 0.62
C LYS A 87 13.76 -12.58 0.24
N ALA A 88 12.95 -13.15 1.14
CA ALA A 88 11.53 -13.36 0.88
C ALA A 88 10.77 -12.02 0.74
N THR A 89 11.08 -11.03 1.58
CA THR A 89 10.51 -9.68 1.48
C THR A 89 10.87 -8.99 0.16
N LEU A 90 12.14 -9.06 -0.25
CA LEU A 90 12.61 -8.49 -1.52
C LEU A 90 12.04 -9.23 -2.73
N SER A 91 11.70 -10.51 -2.61
CA SER A 91 10.99 -11.21 -3.69
C SER A 91 9.59 -10.66 -3.93
N THR A 92 8.93 -10.12 -2.90
CA THR A 92 7.66 -9.38 -3.07
C THR A 92 7.90 -8.06 -3.80
N LEU A 93 8.97 -7.32 -3.49
CA LEU A 93 9.32 -6.11 -4.25
C LEU A 93 9.47 -6.43 -5.75
N VAL A 94 10.20 -7.49 -6.09
CA VAL A 94 10.40 -7.89 -7.49
C VAL A 94 9.10 -8.39 -8.14
N HIS A 95 8.21 -9.05 -7.39
CA HIS A 95 6.86 -9.39 -7.87
C HIS A 95 6.09 -8.13 -8.31
N GLU A 96 6.07 -7.09 -7.48
CA GLU A 96 5.42 -5.83 -7.82
C GLU A 96 6.12 -5.11 -8.99
N MET A 97 7.45 -5.23 -9.11
CA MET A 97 8.18 -4.73 -10.28
C MET A 97 7.80 -5.46 -11.57
N VAL A 98 7.40 -6.74 -11.52
CA VAL A 98 6.85 -7.45 -12.69
C VAL A 98 5.47 -6.91 -13.07
N HIS A 99 4.63 -6.53 -12.10
CA HIS A 99 3.39 -5.81 -12.40
C HIS A 99 3.65 -4.47 -13.07
N GLN A 100 4.60 -3.70 -12.53
CA GLN A 100 5.03 -2.43 -13.13
C GLN A 100 5.53 -2.64 -14.57
N TRP A 101 6.41 -3.61 -14.78
CA TRP A 101 6.91 -3.98 -16.10
C TRP A 101 5.77 -4.28 -17.08
N GLN A 102 4.82 -5.14 -16.67
CA GLN A 102 3.73 -5.54 -17.56
C GLN A 102 2.84 -4.35 -17.93
N PHE A 103 2.61 -3.42 -17.00
CA PHE A 103 1.82 -2.23 -17.27
C PHE A 103 2.45 -1.32 -18.33
N HIS A 104 3.78 -1.14 -18.30
CA HIS A 104 4.47 -0.24 -19.23
C HIS A 104 4.88 -0.89 -20.56
N PHE A 105 5.18 -2.20 -20.55
CA PHE A 105 5.82 -2.88 -21.68
C PHE A 105 5.09 -4.15 -22.13
N GLY A 106 3.99 -4.48 -21.47
CA GLY A 106 3.24 -5.71 -21.71
C GLY A 106 1.77 -5.47 -22.02
N GLU A 107 1.00 -6.54 -21.85
CA GLU A 107 -0.42 -6.64 -22.11
C GLU A 107 -1.09 -7.20 -20.84
N PRO A 108 -1.36 -6.34 -19.84
CA PRO A 108 -2.09 -6.76 -18.65
C PRO A 108 -3.49 -7.23 -19.05
N GLY A 109 -3.98 -8.27 -18.37
CA GLY A 109 -5.33 -8.79 -18.58
C GLY A 109 -6.40 -7.99 -17.84
N ARG A 110 -7.52 -8.65 -17.56
CA ARG A 110 -8.54 -8.11 -16.65
C ARG A 110 -7.93 -7.78 -15.29
N ARG A 111 -8.49 -6.79 -14.60
CA ARG A 111 -8.04 -6.35 -13.27
C ARG A 111 -7.91 -7.54 -12.31
N GLY A 112 -6.75 -7.63 -11.65
CA GLY A 112 -6.40 -8.68 -10.68
C GLY A 112 -5.95 -10.01 -11.30
N TYR A 113 -6.11 -10.22 -12.60
CA TYR A 113 -5.76 -11.50 -13.20
C TYR A 113 -4.32 -11.54 -13.70
N HIS A 114 -3.55 -12.46 -13.14
CA HIS A 114 -2.19 -12.78 -13.50
C HIS A 114 -2.19 -13.70 -14.72
N ASN A 115 -1.95 -13.13 -15.89
CA ASN A 115 -2.01 -13.86 -17.15
C ASN A 115 -0.67 -14.56 -17.49
N LYS A 116 -0.63 -15.23 -18.64
CA LYS A 116 0.55 -15.99 -19.08
C LYS A 116 1.78 -15.11 -19.32
N GLN A 117 1.60 -13.85 -19.75
CA GLN A 117 2.73 -12.94 -19.98
C GLN A 117 3.37 -12.51 -18.66
N TRP A 118 2.55 -12.19 -17.66
CA TRP A 118 3.02 -11.93 -16.31
C TRP A 118 3.78 -13.15 -15.76
N ALA A 119 3.19 -14.34 -15.88
CA ALA A 119 3.79 -15.57 -15.39
C ALA A 119 5.14 -15.86 -16.06
N ALA A 120 5.24 -15.67 -17.37
CA ALA A 120 6.48 -15.82 -18.10
C ALA A 120 7.55 -14.81 -17.65
N ARG A 121 7.16 -13.56 -17.34
CA ARG A 121 8.10 -12.56 -16.83
C ARG A 121 8.58 -12.92 -15.41
N MET A 122 7.69 -13.36 -14.53
CA MET A 122 8.04 -13.87 -13.20
C MET A 122 9.11 -14.98 -13.30
N GLU A 123 8.85 -16.00 -14.12
CA GLU A 123 9.81 -17.10 -14.32
C GLU A 123 11.15 -16.59 -14.84
N ARG A 124 11.14 -15.65 -15.79
CA ARG A 124 12.36 -15.03 -16.34
C ARG A 124 13.17 -14.28 -15.29
N VAL A 125 12.53 -13.60 -14.33
CA VAL A 125 13.23 -12.93 -13.24
C VAL A 125 13.63 -13.89 -12.11
N GLY A 126 13.30 -15.18 -12.20
CA GLY A 126 13.69 -16.19 -11.20
C GLY A 126 12.67 -16.39 -10.07
N LEU A 127 11.43 -15.93 -10.25
CA LEU A 127 10.32 -16.16 -9.33
C LEU A 127 9.31 -17.08 -10.00
N MET A 128 9.01 -18.24 -9.45
CA MET A 128 8.04 -19.16 -10.04
C MET A 128 6.63 -18.82 -9.56
N PRO A 129 5.70 -18.40 -10.46
CA PRO A 129 4.29 -18.22 -10.10
C PRO A 129 3.67 -19.49 -9.53
N SER A 130 2.89 -19.33 -8.48
CA SER A 130 2.11 -20.42 -7.89
C SER A 130 0.89 -19.86 -7.17
N ASP A 131 -0.29 -20.42 -7.40
CA ASP A 131 -1.50 -20.09 -6.62
C ASP A 131 -1.46 -20.67 -5.20
N THR A 132 -0.60 -21.65 -4.94
CA THR A 132 -0.38 -22.26 -3.62
C THR A 132 0.86 -21.72 -2.91
N GLY A 133 1.72 -20.98 -3.61
CA GLY A 133 3.06 -20.59 -3.13
C GLY A 133 4.07 -21.75 -3.12
N GLU A 134 3.70 -22.92 -3.62
CA GLU A 134 4.51 -24.14 -3.60
C GLU A 134 4.63 -24.75 -5.01
N PRO A 135 5.60 -25.66 -5.24
CA PRO A 135 5.67 -26.44 -6.47
C PRO A 135 4.36 -27.19 -6.78
N GLY A 136 3.98 -27.24 -8.06
CA GLY A 136 2.75 -27.89 -8.51
C GLY A 136 1.49 -27.01 -8.50
N GLY A 137 1.55 -25.80 -7.95
CA GLY A 137 0.48 -24.80 -8.10
C GLY A 137 0.28 -24.35 -9.55
N ARG A 138 -0.90 -23.79 -9.84
CA ARG A 138 -1.17 -23.14 -11.12
C ARG A 138 -0.27 -21.91 -11.25
N LYS A 139 0.05 -21.51 -12.48
CA LYS A 139 0.93 -20.38 -12.78
C LYS A 139 0.19 -19.07 -13.14
N VAL A 140 -1.14 -19.14 -13.29
CA VAL A 140 -1.99 -18.01 -13.69
C VAL A 140 -3.31 -18.06 -12.92
N GLY A 141 -3.91 -16.91 -12.63
CA GLY A 141 -5.07 -16.85 -11.74
C GLY A 141 -5.39 -15.45 -11.23
N GLN A 142 -6.45 -15.32 -10.43
CA GLN A 142 -6.79 -14.06 -9.76
C GLN A 142 -5.86 -13.79 -8.57
N SER A 143 -5.68 -14.79 -7.71
CA SER A 143 -4.84 -14.68 -6.54
C SER A 143 -3.60 -15.53 -6.77
N MET A 144 -2.50 -14.86 -7.11
CA MET A 144 -1.22 -15.51 -7.36
C MET A 144 -0.18 -15.04 -6.37
N THR A 145 0.71 -15.95 -6.02
CA THR A 145 1.95 -15.64 -5.32
C THR A 145 3.09 -16.32 -6.09
N HIS A 146 4.25 -16.47 -5.46
CA HIS A 146 5.41 -17.12 -6.03
C HIS A 146 6.25 -17.83 -4.97
N TYR A 147 7.11 -18.73 -5.44
CA TYR A 147 8.28 -19.16 -4.69
C TYR A 147 9.55 -18.78 -5.46
N ILE A 148 10.65 -18.66 -4.72
CA ILE A 148 11.95 -18.33 -5.30
C ILE A 148 12.51 -19.58 -6.00
N ILE A 149 12.93 -19.43 -7.26
CA ILE A 149 13.63 -20.50 -7.97
C ILE A 149 15.08 -20.52 -7.45
N ALA A 150 15.45 -21.57 -6.73
CA ALA A 150 16.80 -21.74 -6.20
C ALA A 150 17.84 -21.68 -7.34
N GLY A 151 18.88 -20.86 -7.17
CA GLY A 151 19.89 -20.59 -8.21
C GLY A 151 19.37 -19.83 -9.43
N GLY A 152 18.13 -19.34 -9.41
CA GLY A 152 17.55 -18.51 -10.46
C GLY A 152 18.06 -17.06 -10.41
N PRO A 153 17.72 -16.23 -11.42
CA PRO A 153 18.20 -14.85 -11.52
C PRO A 153 17.95 -14.00 -10.27
N PHE A 154 16.72 -14.00 -9.74
CA PHE A 154 16.41 -13.30 -8.49
C PHE A 154 17.23 -13.81 -7.30
N ASP A 155 17.36 -15.14 -7.15
CA ASP A 155 18.04 -15.74 -6.00
C ASP A 155 19.50 -15.31 -5.96
N MET A 156 20.20 -15.42 -7.10
CA MET A 156 21.59 -15.00 -7.24
C MET A 156 21.76 -13.49 -7.07
N ALA A 157 20.90 -12.68 -7.69
CA ALA A 157 20.96 -11.22 -7.57
C ALA A 157 20.70 -10.78 -6.11
N CYS A 158 19.73 -11.40 -5.44
CA CYS A 158 19.44 -11.08 -4.05
C CYS A 158 20.59 -11.49 -3.13
N ASP A 159 21.24 -12.63 -3.36
CA ASP A 159 22.46 -13.00 -2.63
C ASP A 159 23.59 -11.99 -2.83
N GLU A 160 23.82 -11.53 -4.07
CA GLU A 160 24.78 -10.46 -4.36
C GLU A 160 24.44 -9.18 -3.56
N LEU A 161 23.19 -8.73 -3.59
CA LEU A 161 22.75 -7.55 -2.84
C LEU A 161 22.96 -7.71 -1.33
N LEU A 162 22.61 -8.86 -0.77
CA LEU A 162 22.73 -9.14 0.67
C LEU A 162 24.18 -9.23 1.15
N THR A 163 25.12 -9.61 0.28
CA THR A 163 26.55 -9.52 0.60
C THR A 163 27.04 -8.07 0.68
N GLY A 164 26.42 -7.14 -0.05
CA GLY A 164 26.83 -5.74 -0.20
C GLY A 164 26.47 -4.80 0.95
N HIS A 165 26.59 -5.24 2.21
CA HIS A 165 26.15 -4.49 3.41
C HIS A 165 24.69 -4.04 3.39
N PHE A 166 23.86 -4.56 2.47
CA PHE A 166 22.44 -4.22 2.40
C PHE A 166 21.73 -4.61 3.70
N ARG A 167 20.83 -3.74 4.15
CA ARG A 167 19.98 -3.95 5.33
C ARG A 167 18.55 -3.57 4.98
N LEU A 168 17.63 -4.16 5.73
CA LEU A 168 16.26 -3.71 5.85
C LEU A 168 16.04 -3.48 7.34
N SER A 169 16.35 -2.27 7.79
CA SER A 169 16.69 -2.00 9.20
C SER A 169 15.49 -1.86 10.12
N TRP A 170 14.34 -1.48 9.57
CA TRP A 170 13.12 -1.18 10.34
C TRP A 170 12.00 -2.15 10.00
N MET A 171 11.33 -2.69 11.03
CA MET A 171 10.24 -3.66 10.91
C MET A 171 9.13 -3.35 11.91
N ASP A 172 7.91 -3.74 11.58
CA ASP A 172 6.80 -3.70 12.54
C ASP A 172 7.00 -4.80 13.60
N ARG A 173 6.84 -4.41 14.87
CA ARG A 173 6.95 -5.30 16.02
C ARG A 173 5.65 -6.07 16.33
N PHE A 174 4.57 -5.81 15.59
CA PHE A 174 3.27 -6.43 15.77
C PHE A 174 2.83 -7.18 14.50
N PRO A 175 3.46 -8.34 14.17
CA PRO A 175 3.07 -9.14 13.01
C PRO A 175 1.64 -9.69 13.16
N PRO A 176 0.91 -9.95 12.06
CA PRO A 176 -0.49 -10.40 12.13
C PRO A 176 -0.61 -11.83 12.65
N TYR A 177 0.50 -12.59 12.65
CA TYR A 177 0.62 -13.89 13.28
C TYR A 177 1.92 -13.94 14.07
N GLN A 178 1.87 -14.46 15.29
CA GLN A 178 3.08 -14.73 16.06
C GLN A 178 3.68 -16.07 15.61
N PRO A 179 4.91 -16.09 15.07
CA PRO A 179 5.54 -17.36 14.72
C PRO A 179 5.69 -18.21 15.99
N LYS A 180 5.30 -19.50 15.90
CA LYS A 180 5.52 -20.44 17.01
C LYS A 180 7.03 -20.51 17.33
N PRO A 181 7.44 -20.55 18.61
CA PRO A 181 8.85 -20.70 18.97
C PRO A 181 9.47 -21.92 18.26
N GLY A 182 10.55 -21.70 17.51
CA GLY A 182 11.24 -22.75 16.76
C GLY A 182 10.69 -23.07 15.37
N ALA A 183 9.64 -22.38 14.89
CA ALA A 183 9.21 -22.50 13.50
C ALA A 183 10.27 -21.90 12.57
N VAL A 184 10.69 -22.67 11.56
CA VAL A 184 11.48 -22.14 10.44
C VAL A 184 10.65 -21.03 9.79
N LEU A 185 11.23 -19.84 9.60
CA LEU A 185 10.61 -18.77 8.84
C LEU A 185 10.38 -19.29 7.42
N SER A 186 9.15 -19.72 7.13
CA SER A 186 8.83 -20.29 5.82
C SER A 186 8.85 -19.19 4.76
N PRO A 187 9.52 -19.38 3.61
CA PRO A 187 9.38 -18.49 2.46
C PRO A 187 7.94 -18.43 1.94
N THR A 188 7.13 -19.46 2.26
CA THR A 188 5.92 -19.80 1.51
C THR A 188 4.66 -19.09 1.98
N GLY A 189 4.80 -18.07 2.84
CA GLY A 189 3.87 -16.95 2.95
C GLY A 189 2.40 -17.27 2.72
N LYS A 190 1.83 -18.24 3.44
CA LYS A 190 0.39 -18.52 3.38
C LYS A 190 -0.35 -17.35 4.01
N GLY A 191 -0.73 -16.40 3.16
CA GLY A 191 -1.44 -15.18 3.51
C GLY A 191 -2.77 -15.05 2.78
N TYR A 192 -3.48 -16.14 2.47
CA TYR A 192 -4.85 -16.07 1.95
C TYR A 192 -5.72 -17.20 2.52
N ILE A 193 -6.65 -16.83 3.41
CA ILE A 193 -7.97 -17.45 3.48
C ILE A 193 -8.93 -16.33 3.06
N ASP A 194 -9.60 -16.55 1.95
CA ASP A 194 -10.70 -15.74 1.47
C ASP A 194 -11.93 -16.21 2.25
N ASP A 195 -12.08 -15.71 3.47
CA ASP A 195 -13.39 -15.70 4.10
C ASP A 195 -14.07 -14.42 3.63
N GLU A 196 -15.22 -14.66 3.00
CA GLU A 196 -16.12 -13.75 2.30
C GLU A 196 -16.38 -12.45 3.05
N GLU A 197 -16.86 -11.45 2.31
CA GLU A 197 -17.41 -10.18 2.83
C GLU A 197 -18.18 -10.41 4.14
N ASP A 198 -17.67 -9.87 5.26
CA ASP A 198 -18.46 -9.65 6.45
C ASP A 198 -18.27 -8.18 6.88
N ASP A 199 -19.15 -7.34 6.34
CA ASP A 199 -19.51 -6.06 6.93
C ASP A 199 -20.26 -6.34 8.25
N SER A 200 -19.53 -6.56 9.34
CA SER A 200 -20.09 -6.51 10.68
C SER A 200 -19.38 -5.44 11.52
N GLU A 201 -20.01 -4.27 11.55
CA GLU A 201 -19.75 -3.21 12.53
C GLU A 201 -19.83 -3.82 13.93
N HIS A 202 -18.70 -3.87 14.66
CA HIS A 202 -18.71 -4.21 16.08
C HIS A 202 -19.15 -2.98 16.88
N GLU A 203 -20.45 -2.85 17.11
CA GLU A 203 -20.96 -2.05 18.22
C GLU A 203 -20.55 -2.74 19.54
N GLN A 204 -19.71 -2.07 20.33
CA GLN A 204 -19.45 -2.46 21.72
C GLN A 204 -20.60 -1.94 22.57
N GLU A 205 -21.55 -2.80 22.92
CA GLU A 205 -22.54 -2.53 23.95
C GLU A 205 -21.86 -2.60 25.34
N VAL A 206 -22.08 -1.54 26.12
CA VAL A 206 -21.65 -1.40 27.51
C VAL A 206 -22.63 -2.16 28.39
N GLU A 207 -22.12 -3.11 29.18
CA GLU A 207 -22.87 -3.89 30.15
C GLU A 207 -23.20 -3.03 31.39
N GLU A 208 -24.48 -2.81 31.71
CA GLU A 208 -24.90 -2.26 32.99
C GLU A 208 -26.22 -2.92 33.48
N GLY A 209 -26.11 -3.72 34.56
CA GLY A 209 -27.08 -3.74 35.68
C GLY A 209 -28.47 -4.41 35.54
N ARG A 210 -28.54 -5.71 35.88
CA ARG A 210 -29.47 -6.40 36.82
C ARG A 210 -30.97 -5.97 36.93
N ASP A 211 -31.86 -6.80 36.35
CA ASP A 211 -33.17 -7.40 36.78
C ASP A 211 -34.21 -6.68 37.71
N PRO A 212 -35.51 -7.10 37.74
CA PRO A 212 -36.39 -7.74 36.72
C PRO A 212 -37.86 -7.19 36.74
N VAL A 213 -38.79 -7.77 35.94
CA VAL A 213 -40.15 -8.28 36.32
C VAL A 213 -41.06 -8.54 35.09
N GLU A 214 -41.67 -9.73 35.08
CA GLU A 214 -42.86 -10.31 34.39
C GLU A 214 -43.84 -9.42 33.58
N LEU A 215 -44.36 -9.91 32.43
CA LEU A 215 -45.55 -10.81 32.27
C LEU A 215 -46.11 -10.75 30.81
N ALA A 216 -46.47 -11.91 30.22
CA ALA A 216 -47.60 -12.22 29.31
C ALA A 216 -48.02 -11.24 28.16
N ALA A 217 -48.47 -11.61 26.95
CA ALA A 217 -48.89 -12.85 26.30
C ALA A 217 -49.32 -12.54 24.83
N THR A 218 -49.48 -13.60 24.03
CA THR A 218 -50.36 -13.79 22.84
C THR A 218 -49.99 -13.19 21.46
N VAL A 219 -49.83 -14.13 20.52
CA VAL A 219 -49.97 -14.07 19.04
C VAL A 219 -51.44 -14.46 18.67
N PRO A 220 -51.93 -14.58 17.41
CA PRO A 220 -51.35 -14.25 16.09
C PRO A 220 -52.37 -13.74 15.01
N VAL A 221 -51.85 -13.63 13.76
CA VAL A 221 -52.49 -13.83 12.44
C VAL A 221 -53.23 -12.66 11.76
N ALA A 222 -52.71 -12.30 10.58
CA ALA A 222 -53.39 -11.58 9.51
C ALA A 222 -53.99 -12.55 8.47
N PRO A 223 -54.95 -12.09 7.64
CA PRO A 223 -54.87 -12.42 6.22
C PRO A 223 -55.14 -11.22 5.28
N PRO A 224 -54.79 -11.33 3.98
CA PRO A 224 -54.61 -10.18 3.08
C PRO A 224 -55.75 -10.04 2.05
N LEU A 225 -56.13 -8.81 1.69
CA LEU A 225 -56.91 -8.49 0.49
C LEU A 225 -56.49 -7.08 0.01
N SER A 226 -55.76 -6.96 -1.10
CA SER A 226 -56.24 -6.79 -2.48
C SER A 226 -56.71 -5.36 -2.88
N ARG A 227 -55.94 -4.81 -3.84
CA ARG A 227 -56.32 -3.97 -5.01
C ARG A 227 -56.56 -2.47 -4.87
N ARG A 228 -55.88 -1.78 -5.82
CA ARG A 228 -56.25 -0.53 -6.55
C ARG A 228 -56.34 0.70 -5.64
N GLY A 229 -55.47 1.70 -5.75
CA GLY A 229 -55.16 2.46 -6.96
C GLY A 229 -55.42 3.94 -6.64
N LEU A 230 -54.83 4.81 -7.46
CA LEU A 230 -55.10 6.25 -7.59
C LEU A 230 -54.30 7.24 -6.70
N ARG A 231 -53.50 8.01 -7.46
CA ARG A 231 -53.36 9.47 -7.44
C ARG A 231 -52.38 10.11 -6.45
N SER A 232 -51.40 10.74 -7.08
CA SER A 232 -50.49 11.77 -6.58
C SER A 232 -51.20 12.86 -5.77
N ARG A 233 -50.64 13.16 -4.60
CA ARG A 233 -50.57 14.51 -4.02
C ARG A 233 -49.31 14.60 -3.16
N HIS A 234 -48.34 15.43 -3.55
CA HIS A 234 -47.36 15.97 -2.61
C HIS A 234 -48.05 17.06 -1.77
N PRO A 235 -47.85 17.06 -0.46
CA PRO A 235 -47.18 18.19 0.18
C PRO A 235 -46.15 17.74 1.22
N GLY A 236 -45.08 18.52 1.37
CA GLY A 236 -43.86 18.13 2.08
C GLY A 236 -43.95 18.06 3.60
N LYS A 237 -42.94 17.38 4.18
CA LYS A 237 -42.38 17.62 5.53
C LYS A 237 -40.87 17.33 5.51
N ARG A 238 -40.14 18.13 6.30
CA ARG A 238 -38.68 18.27 6.42
C ARG A 238 -38.01 17.04 7.08
N PRO A 239 -36.70 16.78 6.85
CA PRO A 239 -35.93 15.83 7.64
C PRO A 239 -35.50 16.42 9.00
N PRO A 240 -35.35 15.60 10.05
CA PRO A 240 -34.87 16.05 11.35
C PRO A 240 -33.35 16.17 11.42
N GLY A 241 -32.87 17.36 11.79
CA GLY A 241 -31.89 17.57 12.86
C GLY A 241 -30.45 17.09 12.69
N CYS A 242 -29.66 17.75 11.83
CA CYS A 242 -28.19 17.79 12.00
C CYS A 242 -27.84 18.66 13.22
N LYS A 243 -27.23 18.08 14.26
CA LYS A 243 -26.58 18.83 15.33
C LYS A 243 -25.09 19.00 15.05
N ALA A 244 -24.76 20.25 14.73
CA ALA A 244 -23.60 21.03 15.19
C ALA A 244 -22.19 20.66 14.69
N GLN A 245 -21.85 21.20 13.52
CA GLN A 245 -20.50 21.72 13.26
C GLN A 245 -20.16 22.84 14.25
N ARG A 246 -18.99 22.75 14.91
CA ARG A 246 -18.35 23.90 15.55
C ARG A 246 -17.23 24.44 14.67
N ARG A 247 -17.54 25.64 14.19
CA ARG A 247 -16.77 26.68 13.50
C ARG A 247 -15.28 26.78 13.87
N PHE A 248 -14.44 26.94 12.86
CA PHE A 248 -13.27 27.82 12.93
C PHE A 248 -13.42 28.94 11.90
N ALA A 249 -13.13 30.16 12.34
CA ALA A 249 -13.40 31.42 11.66
C ALA A 249 -12.40 31.69 10.51
N HIS A 250 -12.87 32.41 9.49
CA HIS A 250 -12.05 33.05 8.49
C HIS A 250 -11.33 34.26 9.11
N ALA A 251 -10.00 34.27 9.06
CA ALA A 251 -9.21 35.48 9.24
C ALA A 251 -9.08 36.18 7.89
N LEU A 252 -9.80 37.30 7.74
CA LEU A 252 -9.52 38.34 6.76
C LEU A 252 -8.23 39.06 7.16
N PHE A 253 -7.28 39.18 6.23
CA PHE A 253 -6.29 40.26 6.25
C PHE A 253 -6.25 40.88 4.85
N VAL A 254 -6.51 42.18 4.81
CA VAL A 254 -6.47 43.04 3.62
C VAL A 254 -5.25 43.95 3.76
N VAL A 255 -4.32 43.76 2.83
CA VAL A 255 -3.50 44.73 2.06
C VAL A 255 -2.48 45.63 2.80
N ALA A 256 -1.22 45.51 2.36
CA ALA A 256 -0.40 46.66 2.00
C ALA A 256 0.37 46.36 0.71
N ALA A 257 0.01 47.07 -0.37
CA ALA A 257 0.75 47.11 -1.62
C ALA A 257 2.00 47.99 -1.44
N GLY A 258 3.18 47.40 -1.68
CA GLY A 258 4.43 48.15 -1.83
C GLY A 258 4.67 48.47 -3.32
N PRO A 259 5.19 49.65 -3.66
CA PRO A 259 5.17 50.15 -5.03
C PRO A 259 6.17 49.45 -5.95
N CYS A 260 5.67 49.22 -7.17
CA CYS A 260 6.41 48.90 -8.37
C CYS A 260 7.41 50.02 -8.69
N SER A 261 8.64 49.66 -9.08
CA SER A 261 9.60 50.57 -9.69
C SER A 261 10.34 49.83 -10.79
N LEU A 262 9.75 49.84 -11.99
CA LEU A 262 10.50 49.83 -13.23
C LEU A 262 10.52 51.27 -13.75
N PRO A 263 11.63 51.71 -14.36
CA PRO A 263 11.52 52.61 -15.48
C PRO A 263 12.16 52.02 -16.74
N ALA A 264 11.64 52.54 -17.85
CA ALA A 264 11.87 52.15 -19.22
C ALA A 264 13.27 52.50 -19.74
N GLY A 265 13.72 51.71 -20.71
CA GLY A 265 13.92 52.19 -22.09
C GLY A 265 15.20 52.97 -22.44
N CYS A 266 15.83 52.45 -23.51
CA CYS A 266 16.36 53.19 -24.66
C CYS A 266 17.81 53.71 -24.68
N HIS A 267 18.52 53.17 -25.68
CA HIS A 267 19.49 53.79 -26.60
C HIS A 267 20.92 54.16 -26.12
N THR A 268 21.85 53.64 -26.94
CA THR A 268 23.28 53.92 -27.08
C THR A 268 23.62 55.40 -27.28
N PRO A 269 24.85 55.79 -26.93
CA PRO A 269 25.71 56.38 -27.96
C PRO A 269 27.17 55.87 -27.94
N VAL A 270 27.79 56.04 -29.12
CA VAL A 270 29.20 55.82 -29.54
C VAL A 270 29.56 54.40 -29.98
#